data_AF-A0A949K5T0-F1
#
_entry.id   AF-A0A949K5T0-F1
#
_cell.length_a   1.000
_cell.length_b   1.000
_cell.length_c   1.000
_cell.angle_alpha   90.00
_cell.angle_beta   90.00
_cell.angle_gamma   90.00
#
_symmetry.space_group_name_H-M   'P 1'
#
loop_
_entity.id
_entity.type
_entity.pdbx_description
1 polymer ?
#
loop_
_entity_poly.entity_id
_entity_poly.type
_entity_poly.pdbx_seq_one_letter_code
_entity_poly.pdbx_strand_id
1 'polypeptide(L)'
;KAGYDRFEVLRQPPRIQFCEGRYRFGEPVNGEAPADPLGRCPAFEPEVQQVAAKSTGDIEKMKSLLNEVPSLGLAYSDGGMNPVFRKILAKKGPQYLSEITSSTAVPVSRPQAALADPFVARRQPVKTGATREQ
;
A
#
# COMPACT_ATOMS: atom_id res chain seq x y z
N LYS A 1 -3.50 -9.60 14.02
CA LYS A 1 -4.41 -8.90 14.96
C LYS A 1 -4.76 -9.76 16.18
N ALA A 2 -5.28 -10.99 16.02
CA ALA A 2 -5.69 -11.86 17.14
C ALA A 2 -4.71 -11.92 18.34
N GLY A 3 -3.43 -12.28 18.12
CA GLY A 3 -2.45 -12.29 19.21
C GLY A 3 -2.11 -10.92 19.81
N TYR A 4 -2.18 -9.85 19.00
CA TYR A 4 -1.93 -8.48 19.45
C TYR A 4 -3.06 -7.98 20.36
N ASP A 5 -4.31 -8.18 19.97
CA ASP A 5 -5.47 -7.74 20.76
C ASP A 5 -5.50 -8.44 22.12
N ARG A 6 -5.19 -9.75 22.15
CA ARG A 6 -5.08 -10.51 23.40
C ARG A 6 -3.96 -9.99 24.29
N PHE A 7 -2.79 -9.71 23.73
CA PHE A 7 -1.69 -9.12 24.49
C PHE A 7 -2.05 -7.74 25.04
N GLU A 8 -2.69 -6.89 24.25
CA GLU A 8 -3.00 -5.52 24.66
C GLU A 8 -4.04 -5.47 25.79
N VAL A 9 -5.04 -6.37 25.73
CA VAL A 9 -6.11 -6.48 26.74
C VAL A 9 -5.64 -7.23 27.99
N LEU A 10 -5.07 -8.43 27.82
CA LEU A 10 -4.72 -9.31 28.95
C LEU A 10 -3.33 -9.03 29.52
N ARG A 11 -2.47 -8.31 28.80
CA ARG A 11 -1.06 -8.07 29.15
C ARG A 11 -0.26 -9.36 29.36
N GLN A 12 -0.65 -10.42 28.66
CA GLN A 12 0.00 -11.73 28.70
C GLN A 12 0.57 -12.07 27.33
N PRO A 13 1.76 -12.70 27.26
CA PRO A 13 2.31 -13.19 25.99
C PRO A 13 1.30 -14.09 25.28
N PRO A 14 1.01 -13.84 23.99
CA PRO A 14 0.06 -14.67 23.26
C PRO A 14 0.64 -16.06 23.04
N ARG A 15 -0.18 -17.07 23.29
CA ARG A 15 0.14 -18.46 22.99
C ARG A 15 -0.11 -18.72 21.52
N ILE A 16 0.88 -19.29 20.85
CA ILE A 16 0.90 -19.50 19.41
C ILE A 16 1.10 -20.98 19.15
N GLN A 17 0.27 -21.53 18.28
CA GLN A 17 0.34 -22.91 17.81
C GLN A 17 0.39 -22.92 16.27
N PHE A 18 0.88 -23.99 15.67
CA PHE A 18 0.94 -24.13 14.21
C PHE A 18 0.31 -25.44 13.76
N CYS A 19 -0.78 -25.35 13.01
CA CYS A 19 -1.53 -26.48 12.47
C CYS A 19 -2.32 -26.01 11.25
N GLU A 20 -2.74 -26.95 10.38
CA GLU A 20 -3.42 -26.65 9.10
C GLU A 20 -2.63 -25.68 8.21
N GLY A 21 -1.29 -25.66 8.32
CA GLY A 21 -0.42 -24.75 7.58
C GLY A 21 -0.55 -23.28 7.99
N ARG A 22 -1.07 -22.97 9.18
CA ARG A 22 -1.28 -21.60 9.65
C ARG A 22 -1.08 -21.44 11.15
N TYR A 23 -0.73 -20.22 11.56
CA TYR A 23 -0.64 -19.86 12.97
C TYR A 23 -2.02 -19.75 13.60
N ARG A 24 -2.18 -20.36 14.77
CA ARG A 24 -3.35 -20.27 15.64
C ARG A 24 -2.95 -19.60 16.95
N PHE A 25 -3.88 -18.84 17.54
CA PHE A 25 -3.67 -18.14 18.79
C PHE A 25 -4.60 -18.71 19.86
N GLY A 26 -4.12 -18.77 21.10
CA GLY A 26 -4.86 -19.30 22.24
C GLY A 26 -4.36 -20.67 22.68
N GLU A 27 -4.94 -21.16 23.77
CA GLU A 27 -4.61 -22.45 24.34
C GLU A 27 -5.51 -23.55 23.73
N PRO A 28 -4.95 -24.70 23.35
CA PRO A 28 -5.74 -25.85 22.97
C PRO A 28 -6.51 -26.36 24.21
N VAL A 29 -7.76 -26.76 24.03
CA VAL A 29 -8.61 -27.26 25.13
C VAL A 29 -7.98 -28.49 25.81
N ASN A 30 -7.21 -29.27 25.06
CA ASN A 30 -6.54 -30.47 25.55
C ASN A 30 -5.17 -30.17 26.19
N GLY A 31 -4.71 -28.91 26.19
CA GLY A 31 -3.39 -28.51 26.70
C GLY A 31 -2.18 -28.93 25.85
N GLU A 32 -2.38 -29.75 24.82
CA GLU A 32 -1.33 -30.24 23.94
C GLU A 32 -1.18 -29.40 22.66
N ALA A 33 0.06 -29.03 22.35
CA ALA A 33 0.40 -28.40 21.10
C ALA A 33 0.14 -29.35 19.90
N PRO A 34 -0.29 -28.85 18.73
CA PRO A 34 -0.42 -29.68 17.55
C PRO A 34 0.93 -30.31 17.18
N ALA A 35 0.96 -31.64 17.05
CA ALA A 35 2.17 -32.37 16.70
C ALA A 35 2.53 -32.26 15.20
N ASP A 36 1.50 -32.14 14.35
CA ASP A 36 1.67 -32.04 12.88
C ASP A 36 1.35 -30.62 12.39
N PRO A 37 2.31 -29.92 11.76
CA PRO A 37 2.11 -28.60 11.17
C PRO A 37 1.03 -28.53 10.08
N LEU A 38 0.82 -29.63 9.35
CA LEU A 38 -0.19 -29.73 8.29
C LEU A 38 -1.47 -30.43 8.76
N GLY A 39 -1.42 -31.03 9.94
CA GLY A 39 -2.52 -31.75 10.56
C GLY A 39 -3.66 -30.84 11.00
N ARG A 40 -4.80 -31.47 11.31
CA ARG A 40 -6.00 -30.74 11.79
C ARG A 40 -5.70 -30.07 13.14
N CYS A 41 -6.17 -28.85 13.29
CA CYS A 41 -6.04 -28.12 14.53
C CYS A 41 -6.93 -28.72 15.64
N PRO A 42 -6.44 -28.81 16.90
CA PRO A 42 -7.29 -29.13 18.04
C PRO A 42 -8.32 -28.02 18.28
N ALA A 43 -9.34 -28.31 19.10
CA ALA A 43 -10.22 -27.28 19.61
C ALA A 43 -9.43 -26.30 20.48
N PHE A 44 -9.65 -25.00 20.31
CA PHE A 44 -9.05 -23.94 21.12
C PHE A 44 -10.07 -23.38 22.10
N GLU A 45 -9.58 -22.89 23.22
CA GLU A 45 -10.41 -22.15 24.17
C GLU A 45 -11.09 -20.95 23.49
N PRO A 46 -12.34 -20.63 23.88
CA PRO A 46 -13.03 -19.48 23.33
C PRO A 46 -12.28 -18.17 23.65
N GLU A 47 -12.40 -17.21 22.75
CA GLU A 47 -11.82 -15.87 22.93
C GLU A 47 -12.44 -15.18 24.16
N VAL A 48 -11.61 -14.51 24.96
CA VAL A 48 -12.09 -13.74 26.11
C VAL A 48 -12.96 -12.58 25.60
N GLN A 49 -14.14 -12.38 26.19
CA GLN A 49 -15.12 -11.39 25.71
C GLN A 49 -14.54 -9.98 25.52
N GLN A 50 -13.65 -9.55 26.41
CA GLN A 50 -12.99 -8.24 26.33
C GLN A 50 -12.07 -8.12 25.10
N VAL A 51 -11.38 -9.21 24.73
CA VAL A 51 -10.54 -9.27 23.53
C VAL A 51 -11.43 -9.21 22.30
N ALA A 52 -12.50 -9.98 22.27
CA ALA A 52 -13.48 -9.95 21.17
C ALA A 52 -14.09 -8.55 20.99
N ALA A 53 -14.49 -7.88 22.08
CA ALA A 53 -15.05 -6.53 22.06
C ALA A 53 -14.05 -5.49 21.53
N LYS A 54 -12.76 -5.65 21.86
CA LYS A 54 -11.70 -4.80 21.30
C LYS A 54 -11.53 -5.02 19.81
N SER A 55 -11.42 -6.29 19.40
CA SER A 55 -11.24 -6.63 17.98
C SER A 55 -12.37 -6.08 17.12
N THR A 56 -13.62 -6.21 17.57
CA THR A 56 -14.79 -5.66 16.87
C THR A 56 -14.77 -4.14 16.86
N GLY A 57 -14.51 -3.49 18.00
CA GLY A 57 -14.41 -2.03 18.09
C GLY A 57 -13.35 -1.42 17.16
N ASP A 58 -12.18 -2.06 17.06
CA ASP A 58 -11.11 -1.60 16.16
C ASP A 58 -11.47 -1.80 14.68
N ILE A 59 -12.16 -2.89 14.34
CA ILE A 59 -12.66 -3.11 12.97
C ILE A 59 -13.66 -2.03 12.58
N GLU A 60 -14.58 -1.66 13.48
CA GLU A 60 -15.57 -0.61 13.21
C GLU A 60 -14.91 0.77 13.06
N LYS A 61 -13.92 1.11 13.90
CA LYS A 61 -13.12 2.34 13.74
C LYS A 61 -12.34 2.36 12.43
N MET A 62 -11.74 1.23 12.06
CA MET A 62 -11.02 1.14 10.78
C MET A 62 -11.97 1.36 9.60
N LYS A 63 -13.18 0.79 9.64
CA LYS A 63 -14.22 1.04 8.62
C LYS A 63 -14.62 2.51 8.55
N SER A 64 -14.78 3.19 9.69
CA SER A 64 -15.12 4.62 9.68
C SER A 64 -14.02 5.46 9.04
N LEU A 65 -12.76 5.21 9.39
CA LEU A 65 -11.61 5.91 8.80
C LEU A 65 -11.47 5.69 7.28
N LEU A 66 -11.76 4.48 6.80
CA LEU A 66 -11.76 4.19 5.36
C LEU A 66 -12.83 4.97 4.59
N ASN A 67 -13.95 5.30 5.25
CA ASN A 67 -15.01 6.10 4.64
C ASN A 67 -14.73 7.61 4.70
N GLU A 68 -13.95 8.06 5.68
CA GLU A 68 -13.60 9.47 5.89
C GLU A 68 -12.51 9.97 4.94
N VAL A 69 -11.59 9.09 4.54
CA VAL A 69 -10.47 9.47 3.66
C VAL A 69 -10.88 9.20 2.21
N PRO A 70 -10.99 10.22 1.34
CA PRO A 70 -11.14 9.98 -0.09
C PRO A 70 -9.96 9.13 -0.55
N SER A 71 -10.24 7.95 -1.08
CA SER A 71 -9.21 7.12 -1.71
C SER A 71 -8.63 7.89 -2.89
N LEU A 72 -7.51 8.58 -2.68
CA LEU A 72 -6.73 9.14 -3.77
C LEU A 72 -6.19 7.94 -4.53
N GLY A 73 -6.85 7.58 -5.64
CA GLY A 73 -6.27 6.72 -6.65
C GLY A 73 -5.03 7.39 -7.19
N LEU A 74 -3.90 7.22 -6.50
CA LEU A 74 -2.57 7.51 -7.01
C LEU A 74 -2.29 6.39 -8.02
N ALA A 75 -2.93 6.47 -9.18
CA ALA A 75 -2.43 5.77 -10.33
C ALA A 75 -0.98 6.23 -10.49
N TYR A 76 -0.04 5.31 -10.40
CA TYR A 76 1.34 5.53 -10.84
C TYR A 76 1.29 5.71 -12.35
N SER A 77 0.77 6.86 -12.77
CA SER A 77 0.97 7.36 -14.12
C SER A 77 2.43 7.72 -14.11
N ASP A 78 3.28 6.80 -14.56
CA ASP A 78 4.64 7.10 -14.96
C ASP A 78 4.49 8.21 -16.01
N GLY A 79 4.62 9.45 -15.52
CA GLY A 79 4.15 10.63 -16.21
C GLY A 79 4.84 10.63 -17.55
N GLY A 80 4.04 10.59 -18.62
CA GLY A 80 4.54 10.57 -19.97
C GLY A 80 5.67 11.55 -20.23
N MET A 81 6.39 11.37 -21.34
CA MET A 81 7.60 12.15 -21.69
C MET A 81 7.50 13.62 -21.25
N ASN A 82 8.52 14.12 -20.53
CA ASN A 82 8.58 15.49 -20.03
C ASN A 82 8.13 16.50 -21.11
N PRO A 83 7.18 17.42 -20.82
CA PRO A 83 6.62 18.32 -21.83
C PRO A 83 7.65 19.14 -22.62
N VAL A 84 8.80 19.48 -22.01
CA VAL A 84 9.88 20.19 -22.70
C VAL A 84 10.54 19.30 -23.74
N PHE A 85 10.89 18.06 -23.37
CA PHE A 85 11.46 17.09 -24.31
C PHE A 85 10.48 16.67 -25.39
N ARG A 86 9.20 16.51 -25.06
CA ARG A 86 8.15 16.22 -26.05
C ARG A 86 8.02 17.35 -27.08
N LYS A 87 8.13 18.62 -26.67
CA LYS A 87 8.17 19.77 -27.59
C LYS A 87 9.40 19.77 -28.49
N ILE A 88 10.57 19.40 -27.96
CA ILE A 88 11.80 19.29 -28.77
C ILE A 88 11.66 18.13 -29.76
N LEU A 89 11.16 16.98 -29.32
CA LEU A 89 10.88 15.81 -30.16
C LEU A 89 9.97 16.17 -31.33
N ALA A 90 8.88 16.90 -31.06
CA ALA A 90 7.93 17.31 -32.08
C ALA A 90 8.52 18.29 -33.11
N LYS A 91 9.45 19.16 -32.68
CA LYS A 91 10.02 20.21 -33.53
C LYS A 91 11.25 19.77 -34.31
N LYS A 92 12.13 18.98 -33.69
CA LYS A 92 13.47 18.67 -34.19
C LYS A 92 13.71 17.17 -34.43
N GLY A 93 12.76 16.32 -34.03
CA GLY A 93 12.83 14.88 -34.26
C GLY A 93 13.65 14.10 -33.22
N PRO A 94 13.62 12.76 -33.32
CA PRO A 94 14.21 11.86 -32.32
C PRO A 94 15.73 11.83 -32.33
N GLN A 95 16.37 12.03 -33.49
CA GLN A 95 17.84 12.04 -33.61
C GLN A 95 18.44 13.23 -32.84
N TYR A 96 17.93 14.44 -33.12
CA TYR A 96 18.35 15.64 -32.40
C TYR A 96 18.10 15.51 -30.88
N LEU A 97 16.95 14.95 -30.48
CA LEU A 97 16.67 14.76 -29.06
C LEU A 97 17.65 13.79 -28.40
N SER A 98 17.99 12.68 -29.08
CA SER A 98 18.99 11.70 -28.60
C SER A 98 20.34 12.37 -28.38
N GLU A 99 20.84 13.14 -29.36
CA GLU A 99 22.13 13.82 -29.30
C GLU A 99 22.27 14.79 -28.12
N ILE A 100 21.21 15.51 -27.77
CA ILE A 100 21.27 16.49 -26.67
C ILE A 100 20.98 15.87 -25.29
N THR A 101 20.42 14.67 -25.24
CA THR A 101 20.01 14.02 -23.97
C THR A 101 20.90 12.86 -23.56
N SER A 102 21.68 12.29 -24.49
CA SER A 102 22.57 11.17 -24.23
C SER A 102 24.00 11.50 -24.67
N SER A 103 24.97 11.13 -23.83
CA SER A 103 26.40 11.15 -24.19
C SER A 103 26.78 10.02 -25.15
N THR A 104 25.90 9.05 -25.32
CA THR A 104 26.07 7.87 -26.18
C THR A 104 24.98 7.83 -27.24
N ALA A 105 25.17 7.08 -28.33
CA ALA A 105 24.21 7.00 -29.44
C ALA A 105 22.96 6.17 -29.11
N VAL A 106 22.24 6.53 -28.04
CA VAL A 106 21.04 5.82 -27.58
C VAL A 106 19.80 6.44 -28.23
N PRO A 107 19.07 5.71 -29.09
CA PRO A 107 17.90 6.26 -29.77
C PRO A 107 16.74 6.53 -28.79
N VAL A 108 15.93 7.54 -29.10
CA VAL A 108 14.68 7.81 -28.38
C VAL A 108 13.71 6.65 -28.60
N SER A 109 13.31 5.98 -27.52
CA SER A 109 12.35 4.87 -27.57
C SER A 109 10.96 5.35 -28.00
N ARG A 110 10.36 4.65 -28.98
CA ARG A 110 8.98 4.85 -29.46
C ARG A 110 8.58 6.32 -29.60
N PRO A 111 9.26 7.11 -30.45
CA PRO A 111 9.06 8.55 -30.52
C PRO A 111 7.64 8.93 -30.94
N GLN A 112 7.01 8.15 -31.82
CA GLN A 112 5.62 8.38 -32.22
C GLN A 112 4.64 8.17 -31.06
N ALA A 113 4.86 7.15 -30.24
CA ALA A 113 4.03 6.92 -29.05
C ALA A 113 4.20 8.05 -28.03
N ALA A 114 5.42 8.57 -27.86
CA ALA A 114 5.68 9.70 -26.99
C ALA A 114 5.00 11.00 -27.43
N LEU A 115 4.77 11.18 -28.74
CA LEU A 115 4.03 12.31 -29.30
C LEU A 115 2.51 12.14 -29.25
N ALA A 116 2.03 10.89 -29.39
CA ALA A 116 0.61 10.55 -29.32
C ALA A 116 0.07 10.46 -27.87
N ASP A 117 0.96 10.49 -26.88
CA ASP A 117 0.63 10.38 -25.46
C ASP A 117 -0.24 11.56 -24.98
N PRO A 118 -1.48 11.30 -24.49
CA PRO A 118 -2.39 12.34 -24.02
C PRO A 118 -1.99 12.94 -22.66
N PHE A 119 -0.95 12.43 -21.98
CA PHE A 119 -0.53 12.91 -20.67
C PHE A 119 -0.09 14.38 -20.72
N VAL A 120 -0.75 15.23 -19.93
CA VAL A 120 -0.35 16.61 -19.69
C VAL A 120 0.04 16.75 -18.23
N ALA A 121 1.32 17.07 -17.97
CA ALA A 121 1.76 17.36 -16.61
C ALA A 121 0.97 18.55 -16.06
N ARG A 122 0.03 18.31 -15.14
CA ARG A 122 -0.67 19.38 -14.43
C ARG A 122 0.36 20.14 -13.61
N ARG A 123 0.68 21.38 -14.01
CA ARG A 123 1.33 22.32 -13.10
C ARG A 123 0.33 22.62 -11.99
N GLN A 124 0.54 22.07 -10.79
CA GLN A 124 -0.23 22.56 -9.65
C GLN A 124 0.20 24.00 -9.37
N PRO A 125 -0.72 24.96 -9.28
CA PRO A 125 -0.36 26.30 -8.85
C PRO A 125 0.14 26.24 -7.40
N VAL A 126 1.34 26.79 -7.18
CA VAL A 126 1.86 27.02 -5.83
C VAL A 126 0.89 27.98 -5.14
N LYS A 127 0.16 27.50 -4.14
CA LYS A 127 -0.66 28.37 -3.29
C LYS A 127 0.28 29.21 -2.44
N THR A 128 0.52 30.46 -2.83
CA THR A 128 1.16 31.45 -1.98
C THR A 128 0.20 31.73 -0.81
N GLY A 129 0.50 31.18 0.36
CA GLY A 129 -0.30 31.37 1.57
C GLY A 129 -0.27 32.84 2.00
N ALA A 130 -1.38 33.54 1.82
CA ALA A 130 -1.63 34.85 2.42
C ALA A 130 -2.57 34.64 3.61
N THR A 131 -2.07 34.81 4.83
CA THR A 131 -2.85 35.27 5.99
C THR A 131 -1.93 35.67 7.14
N ARG A 132 -1.84 36.97 7.41
CA ARG A 132 -1.55 37.51 8.74
C ARG A 132 -2.58 38.61 8.98
N GLU A 133 -3.72 38.22 9.55
CA GLU A 133 -4.69 39.17 10.11
C GLU A 133 -4.19 39.67 11.47
N GLN A 134 -4.57 40.92 11.75
CA GLN A 134 -4.24 41.72 12.94
C GLN A 134 -5.31 41.52 14.00
#